data_AF-A0A964MB97-F1
#
_entry.id   AF-A0A964MB97-F1
#
_cell.length_a   1.000
_cell.length_b   1.000
_cell.length_c   1.000
_cell.angle_alpha   90.00
_cell.angle_beta   90.00
_cell.angle_gamma   90.00
#
_symmetry.space_group_name_H-M   'P 1'
#
loop_
_entity.id
_entity.type
_entity.pdbx_description
1 polymer ?
#
loop_
_entity_poly.entity_id
_entity_poly.type
_entity_poly.pdbx_seq_one_letter_code
_entity_poly.pdbx_strand_id
1 'polypeptide(L)'
;MLPTLWNNIITSGFGPDRPRSFMRRVKFINALSLFGLCFCFGFGALRLATGQFLVGAVDVALGVLLVVNLVILRRTGSVGLVTNLNVSGLIVLVMFLFVSGGSGGTGIFWSYFLPLVIFYLFGVRGGLSWMAAIFLLYLSLSLLDHAGALSLFYSFATIMQMLAILLLESLIVLFYAREIEREEGLIERHNEELGRTNASLQNEIAQRQRAEEELLRISKAVRSTSDAMIVAGTDGRYIFSNKAFYDLFK
;
A
#
# COMPACT_ATOMS: atom_id res chain seq x y z
N MET A 1 -18.93 3.50 -18.33
CA MET A 1 -19.65 3.41 -17.04
C MET A 1 -19.14 2.28 -16.14
N LEU A 2 -18.93 1.06 -16.64
CA LEU A 2 -18.36 -0.05 -15.85
C LEU A 2 -16.93 0.22 -15.29
N PRO A 3 -15.99 0.83 -16.04
CA PRO A 3 -14.63 1.08 -15.52
C PRO A 3 -14.60 2.09 -14.37
N THR A 4 -15.50 3.08 -14.38
CA THR A 4 -15.59 4.12 -13.36
C THR A 4 -16.22 3.60 -12.07
N LEU A 5 -17.20 2.70 -12.16
CA LEU A 5 -17.78 2.01 -10.99
C LEU A 5 -16.79 1.06 -10.34
N TRP A 6 -16.10 0.22 -11.13
CA TRP A 6 -15.08 -0.69 -10.61
C TRP A 6 -13.94 0.05 -9.90
N ASN A 7 -13.42 1.12 -10.52
CA ASN A 7 -12.41 1.94 -9.89
C ASN A 7 -12.91 2.55 -8.58
N ASN A 8 -14.14 3.06 -8.54
CA ASN A 8 -14.71 3.64 -7.31
C ASN A 8 -14.83 2.61 -6.19
N ILE A 9 -15.22 1.37 -6.50
CA ILE A 9 -15.30 0.30 -5.51
C ILE A 9 -13.90 -0.05 -5.00
N ILE A 10 -12.93 -0.25 -5.90
CA ILE A 10 -11.58 -0.66 -5.55
C ILE A 10 -10.80 0.44 -4.82
N THR A 11 -11.04 1.70 -5.12
CA THR A 11 -10.38 2.84 -4.45
C THR A 11 -11.19 3.42 -3.29
N SER A 12 -12.37 2.87 -2.99
CA SER A 12 -13.35 3.49 -2.08
C SER A 12 -13.70 4.94 -2.42
N GLY A 13 -13.54 5.34 -3.69
CA GLY A 13 -13.74 6.72 -4.14
C GLY A 13 -12.61 7.69 -3.78
N PHE A 14 -11.49 7.20 -3.21
CA PHE A 14 -10.32 8.05 -2.99
C PHE A 14 -9.61 8.36 -4.31
N GLY A 15 -9.21 9.63 -4.47
CA GLY A 15 -8.47 10.14 -5.62
C GLY A 15 -6.97 9.81 -5.59
N PRO A 16 -6.25 10.11 -6.70
CA PRO A 16 -4.82 9.79 -6.86
C PRO A 16 -3.88 10.63 -5.98
N ASP A 17 -4.38 11.71 -5.36
CA ASP A 17 -3.59 12.63 -4.53
C ASP A 17 -3.12 12.00 -3.19
N ARG A 18 -3.65 10.82 -2.85
CA ARG A 18 -3.25 10.07 -1.66
C ARG A 18 -1.91 9.35 -1.89
N PRO A 19 -1.08 9.17 -0.84
CA PRO A 19 0.16 8.41 -0.94
C PRO A 19 -0.06 7.01 -1.55
N ARG A 20 0.89 6.55 -2.36
CA ARG A 20 0.80 5.23 -3.04
C ARG A 20 0.61 4.08 -2.05
N SER A 21 1.32 4.11 -0.92
CA SER A 21 1.23 3.12 0.15
C SER A 21 -0.17 3.05 0.77
N PHE A 22 -0.82 4.20 0.98
CA PHE A 22 -2.21 4.29 1.43
C PHE A 22 -3.17 3.65 0.41
N MET A 23 -3.05 4.03 -0.86
CA MET A 23 -3.91 3.53 -1.92
C MET A 23 -3.75 2.02 -2.14
N ARG A 24 -2.53 1.50 -2.01
CA ARG A 24 -2.26 0.06 -2.08
C ARG A 24 -3.03 -0.71 -1.00
N ARG A 25 -2.96 -0.25 0.25
CA ARG A 25 -3.70 -0.88 1.38
C ARG A 25 -5.21 -0.82 1.17
N VAL A 26 -5.75 0.31 0.73
CA VAL A 26 -7.20 0.44 0.42
C VAL A 26 -7.63 -0.57 -0.65
N LYS A 27 -6.88 -0.65 -1.76
CA LYS A 27 -7.18 -1.59 -2.85
C LYS A 27 -7.18 -3.04 -2.37
N PHE A 28 -6.20 -3.40 -1.54
CA PHE A 28 -6.11 -4.75 -0.99
C PHE A 28 -7.26 -5.05 -0.01
N ILE A 29 -7.58 -4.13 0.90
CA ILE A 29 -8.72 -4.29 1.83
C ILE A 29 -10.02 -4.47 1.05
N ASN A 30 -10.26 -3.66 0.02
CA ASN A 30 -11.47 -3.76 -0.80
C ASN A 30 -11.51 -5.08 -1.57
N ALA A 31 -10.40 -5.49 -2.20
CA ALA A 31 -10.32 -6.78 -2.89
C ALA A 31 -10.58 -7.95 -1.92
N LEU A 32 -9.96 -7.92 -0.75
CA LEU A 32 -10.12 -8.91 0.31
C LEU A 32 -11.57 -8.94 0.82
N SER A 33 -12.18 -7.80 1.07
CA SER A 33 -13.57 -7.70 1.51
C SER A 33 -14.53 -8.17 0.43
N LEU A 34 -14.33 -7.82 -0.85
CA LEU A 34 -15.18 -8.31 -1.94
C LEU A 34 -15.08 -9.82 -2.10
N PHE A 35 -13.86 -10.36 -2.06
CA PHE A 35 -13.62 -11.80 -2.06
C PHE A 35 -14.32 -12.46 -0.87
N GLY A 36 -14.11 -11.93 0.33
CA GLY A 36 -14.75 -12.39 1.56
C GLY A 36 -16.27 -12.35 1.50
N LEU A 37 -16.87 -11.31 0.91
CA LEU A 37 -18.32 -11.20 0.72
C LEU A 37 -18.87 -12.31 -0.18
N CYS A 38 -18.20 -12.56 -1.32
CA CYS A 38 -18.59 -13.64 -2.23
C CYS A 38 -18.55 -14.99 -1.52
N PHE A 39 -17.50 -15.26 -0.74
CA PHE A 39 -17.34 -16.51 0.00
C PHE A 39 -18.33 -16.62 1.16
N CYS A 40 -18.42 -15.61 2.02
CA CYS A 40 -19.27 -15.62 3.21
C CYS A 40 -20.75 -15.72 2.85
N PHE A 41 -21.24 -14.94 1.88
CA PHE A 41 -22.64 -15.06 1.47
C PHE A 41 -22.90 -16.29 0.62
N GLY A 42 -21.97 -16.67 -0.27
CA GLY A 42 -22.12 -17.87 -1.11
C GLY A 42 -22.14 -19.16 -0.29
N PHE A 43 -21.10 -19.39 0.52
CA PHE A 43 -21.04 -20.56 1.41
C PHE A 43 -22.05 -20.47 2.54
N GLY A 44 -22.30 -19.29 3.09
CA GLY A 44 -23.32 -19.10 4.13
C GLY A 44 -24.70 -19.51 3.66
N ALA A 45 -25.16 -19.04 2.50
CA ALA A 45 -26.44 -19.43 1.92
C ALA A 45 -26.51 -20.94 1.62
N LEU A 46 -25.44 -21.51 1.05
CA LEU A 46 -25.36 -22.96 0.76
C LEU A 46 -25.43 -23.79 2.05
N ARG A 47 -24.72 -23.38 3.11
CA ARG A 47 -24.69 -24.06 4.41
C ARG A 47 -26.03 -23.97 5.13
N LEU A 48 -26.70 -22.82 5.07
CA LEU A 48 -28.06 -22.67 5.57
C LEU A 48 -29.04 -23.58 4.81
N ALA A 49 -28.93 -23.68 3.49
CA ALA A 49 -29.79 -24.54 2.67
C ALA A 49 -29.57 -26.04 2.90
N THR A 50 -28.36 -26.44 3.31
CA THR A 50 -27.97 -27.83 3.60
C THR A 50 -28.11 -28.22 5.07
N GLY A 51 -28.68 -27.33 5.90
CA GLY A 51 -28.96 -27.59 7.32
C GLY A 51 -27.80 -27.34 8.28
N GLN A 52 -26.65 -26.85 7.80
CA GLN A 52 -25.51 -26.45 8.64
C GLN A 52 -25.71 -25.04 9.22
N PHE A 53 -26.75 -24.87 10.03
CA PHE A 53 -27.25 -23.55 10.43
C PHE A 53 -26.23 -22.69 11.18
N LEU A 54 -25.49 -23.27 12.13
CA LEU A 54 -24.52 -22.52 12.93
C LEU A 54 -23.39 -21.94 12.07
N VAL A 55 -22.75 -22.79 11.27
CA VAL A 55 -21.64 -22.38 10.40
C VAL A 55 -22.13 -21.37 9.35
N GLY A 56 -23.29 -21.62 8.73
CA GLY A 56 -23.88 -20.70 7.77
C GLY A 56 -24.27 -19.34 8.36
N ALA A 57 -24.79 -19.30 9.60
CA ALA A 57 -25.12 -18.06 10.28
C ALA A 57 -23.86 -17.24 10.62
N VAL A 58 -22.78 -17.90 11.05
CA VAL A 58 -21.48 -17.25 11.29
C VAL A 58 -20.93 -16.63 10.00
N ASP A 59 -20.97 -17.35 8.89
CA ASP A 59 -20.54 -16.83 7.59
C ASP A 59 -21.34 -15.59 7.19
N VAL A 60 -22.67 -15.64 7.29
CA VAL A 60 -23.55 -14.51 6.94
C VAL A 60 -23.29 -13.31 7.84
N ALA A 61 -23.11 -13.52 9.15
CA ALA A 61 -22.80 -12.45 10.10
C ALA A 61 -21.46 -11.76 9.78
N LEU A 62 -20.45 -12.54 9.40
CA LEU A 62 -19.16 -12.01 8.94
C LEU A 62 -19.28 -11.31 7.58
N GLY A 63 -20.13 -11.79 6.68
CA GLY A 63 -20.47 -11.10 5.44
C GLY A 63 -21.05 -9.71 5.72
N VAL A 64 -22.00 -9.60 6.66
CA VAL A 64 -22.55 -8.30 7.09
C VAL A 64 -21.46 -7.42 7.70
N LEU A 65 -20.59 -7.97 8.56
CA LEU A 65 -19.44 -7.24 9.11
C LEU A 65 -18.55 -6.66 8.00
N LEU A 66 -18.25 -7.43 6.95
CA LEU A 66 -17.45 -6.98 5.80
C LEU A 66 -18.13 -5.83 5.05
N VAL A 67 -19.46 -5.88 4.84
CA VAL A 67 -20.21 -4.78 4.24
C VAL A 67 -20.10 -3.52 5.10
N VAL A 68 -20.33 -3.64 6.41
CA VAL A 68 -20.21 -2.52 7.35
C VAL A 68 -18.80 -1.94 7.29
N ASN A 69 -17.78 -2.81 7.23
CA ASN A 69 -16.38 -2.38 7.18
C ASN A 69 -16.04 -1.59 5.91
N LEU A 70 -16.56 -1.99 4.75
CA LEU A 70 -16.44 -1.22 3.50
C LEU A 70 -17.13 0.14 3.58
N VAL A 71 -18.30 0.21 4.22
CA VAL A 71 -19.01 1.47 4.43
C VAL A 71 -18.22 2.40 5.38
N ILE A 72 -17.67 1.86 6.47
CA ILE A 72 -16.80 2.61 7.40
C ILE A 72 -15.57 3.14 6.66
N LEU A 73 -14.91 2.33 5.83
CA LEU A 73 -13.76 2.75 5.05
C LEU A 73 -14.09 3.94 4.15
N ARG A 74 -15.24 3.87 3.46
CA ARG A 74 -15.68 4.91 2.54
C ARG A 74 -16.07 6.21 3.24
N ARG A 75 -16.64 6.12 4.45
CA ARG A 75 -17.08 7.31 5.21
C ARG A 75 -15.96 7.96 6.01
N THR A 76 -15.11 7.17 6.65
CA THR A 76 -14.10 7.68 7.59
C THR A 76 -12.72 7.83 6.97
N GLY A 77 -12.40 7.05 5.93
CA GLY A 77 -11.04 6.92 5.42
C GLY A 77 -10.04 6.30 6.40
N SER A 78 -10.51 5.78 7.54
CA SER A 78 -9.65 5.18 8.56
C SER A 78 -9.23 3.76 8.18
N VAL A 79 -8.15 3.67 7.40
CA VAL A 79 -7.57 2.39 6.96
C VAL A 79 -7.16 1.52 8.15
N GLY A 80 -6.62 2.11 9.22
CA GLY A 80 -6.18 1.37 10.41
C GLY A 80 -7.34 0.65 11.12
N LEU A 81 -8.44 1.36 11.39
CA LEU A 81 -9.62 0.78 12.03
C LEU A 81 -10.20 -0.35 11.21
N VAL A 82 -10.40 -0.10 9.92
CA VAL A 82 -11.00 -1.06 8.99
C VAL A 82 -10.12 -2.31 8.85
N THR A 83 -8.80 -2.13 8.78
CA THR A 83 -7.82 -3.21 8.73
C THR A 83 -7.93 -4.10 9.98
N ASN A 84 -7.93 -3.50 11.17
CA ASN A 84 -8.05 -4.23 12.43
C ASN A 84 -9.37 -5.02 12.49
N LEU A 85 -10.50 -4.38 12.19
CA LEU A 85 -11.81 -5.05 12.19
C LEU A 85 -11.87 -6.21 11.19
N ASN A 86 -11.30 -6.04 9.99
CA ASN A 86 -11.30 -7.07 8.95
C ASN A 86 -10.48 -8.28 9.37
N VAL A 87 -9.25 -8.04 9.85
CA VAL A 87 -8.35 -9.13 10.28
C VAL A 87 -8.86 -9.81 11.54
N SER A 88 -9.41 -9.09 12.52
CA SER A 88 -10.03 -9.71 13.68
C SER A 88 -11.23 -10.58 13.28
N GLY A 89 -12.08 -10.12 12.37
CA GLY A 89 -13.19 -10.92 11.83
C GLY A 89 -12.70 -12.19 11.12
N LEU A 90 -11.64 -12.07 10.31
CA LEU A 90 -11.01 -13.22 9.65
C LEU A 90 -10.43 -14.21 10.65
N ILE A 91 -9.74 -13.75 11.69
CA ILE A 91 -9.19 -14.62 12.75
C ILE A 91 -10.33 -15.34 13.47
N VAL A 92 -11.41 -14.64 13.84
CA VAL A 92 -12.58 -15.25 14.47
C VAL A 92 -13.17 -16.35 13.58
N LEU A 93 -13.33 -16.10 12.29
CA LEU A 93 -13.80 -17.09 11.33
C LEU A 93 -12.89 -18.33 11.30
N VAL A 94 -11.59 -18.12 11.11
CA VAL A 94 -10.62 -19.21 10.97
C VAL A 94 -10.54 -20.02 12.26
N MET A 95 -10.56 -19.37 13.43
CA MET A 95 -10.56 -20.07 14.72
C MET A 95 -11.84 -20.87 14.93
N PHE A 96 -13.00 -20.32 14.55
CA PHE A 96 -14.26 -21.05 14.57
C PHE A 96 -14.22 -22.29 13.66
N LEU A 97 -13.67 -22.16 12.44
CA LEU A 97 -13.50 -23.28 11.52
C LEU A 97 -12.48 -24.31 12.01
N PHE A 98 -11.42 -23.88 12.69
CA PHE A 98 -10.44 -24.75 13.32
C PHE A 98 -11.05 -25.58 14.44
N VAL A 99 -11.84 -24.97 15.32
CA VAL A 99 -12.50 -25.68 16.43
C VAL A 99 -13.59 -26.62 15.92
N SER A 100 -14.44 -26.14 15.00
CA SER A 100 -15.57 -26.91 14.47
C SER A 100 -15.20 -27.97 13.42
N GLY A 101 -14.01 -27.89 12.84
CA GLY A 101 -13.62 -28.66 11.65
C GLY A 101 -14.18 -28.09 10.34
N GLY A 102 -15.12 -27.14 10.39
CA GLY A 102 -15.83 -26.64 9.22
C GLY A 102 -16.60 -27.75 8.47
N SER A 103 -16.86 -27.53 7.19
CA SER A 103 -17.55 -28.54 6.38
C SER A 103 -16.59 -29.68 6.01
N GLY A 104 -16.79 -30.85 6.59
CA GLY A 104 -16.01 -32.06 6.27
C GLY A 104 -14.56 -32.02 6.75
N GLY A 105 -14.24 -31.30 7.82
CA GLY A 105 -12.87 -31.24 8.35
C GLY A 105 -11.93 -30.33 7.56
N THR A 106 -12.44 -29.44 6.71
CA THR A 106 -11.64 -28.55 5.86
C THR A 106 -11.25 -27.22 6.51
N GLY A 107 -11.69 -26.97 7.75
CA GLY A 107 -11.46 -25.71 8.47
C GLY A 107 -9.98 -25.30 8.59
N ILE A 108 -9.07 -26.24 8.82
CA ILE A 108 -7.63 -26.00 8.98
C ILE A 108 -6.95 -25.35 7.77
N PHE A 109 -7.49 -25.52 6.56
CA PHE A 109 -6.88 -24.98 5.34
C PHE A 109 -6.97 -23.45 5.26
N TRP A 110 -7.95 -22.86 5.94
CA TRP A 110 -8.15 -21.41 5.96
C TRP A 110 -7.08 -20.68 6.79
N SER A 111 -6.40 -21.39 7.69
CA SER A 111 -5.27 -20.88 8.48
C SER A 111 -4.13 -20.36 7.62
N TYR A 112 -3.89 -21.00 6.48
CA TYR A 112 -2.79 -20.64 5.57
C TYR A 112 -3.03 -19.30 4.87
N PHE A 113 -4.26 -18.80 4.86
CA PHE A 113 -4.51 -17.47 4.31
C PHE A 113 -4.04 -16.33 5.25
N LEU A 114 -3.87 -16.62 6.55
CA LEU A 114 -3.59 -15.61 7.57
C LEU A 114 -2.23 -14.90 7.39
N PRO A 115 -1.09 -15.59 7.17
CA PRO A 115 0.20 -14.93 7.05
C PRO A 115 0.21 -13.92 5.89
N LEU A 116 -0.36 -14.30 4.74
CA LEU A 116 -0.46 -13.44 3.56
C LEU A 116 -1.20 -12.13 3.88
N VAL A 117 -2.39 -12.23 4.46
CA VAL A 117 -3.22 -11.05 4.78
C VAL A 117 -2.55 -10.19 5.85
N ILE A 118 -2.00 -10.82 6.88
CA ILE A 118 -1.44 -10.12 8.05
C ILE A 118 -0.18 -9.36 7.69
N PHE A 119 0.80 -10.02 7.06
CA PHE A 119 2.05 -9.35 6.69
C PHE A 119 1.84 -8.26 5.63
N TYR A 120 0.89 -8.45 4.71
CA TYR A 120 0.57 -7.41 3.73
C TYR A 120 -0.05 -6.16 4.39
N LEU A 121 -0.97 -6.35 5.33
CA LEU A 121 -1.74 -5.24 5.91
C LEU A 121 -1.02 -4.52 7.05
N PHE A 122 -0.18 -5.23 7.81
CA PHE A 122 0.51 -4.73 9.00
C PHE A 122 2.03 -4.59 8.84
N GLY A 123 2.58 -5.01 7.71
CA GLY A 123 4.02 -5.06 7.48
C GLY A 123 4.72 -6.10 8.37
N VAL A 124 6.05 -6.07 8.39
CA VAL A 124 6.87 -7.04 9.11
C VAL A 124 6.66 -6.95 10.62
N ARG A 125 6.75 -5.75 11.20
CA ARG A 125 6.71 -5.56 12.65
C ARG A 125 5.34 -5.91 13.23
N GLY A 126 4.27 -5.33 12.67
CA GLY A 126 2.92 -5.62 13.11
C GLY A 126 2.50 -7.06 12.78
N GLY A 127 2.94 -7.58 11.62
CA GLY A 127 2.65 -8.93 11.20
C GLY A 127 3.25 -10.00 12.12
N LEU A 128 4.50 -9.81 12.58
CA LEU A 128 5.13 -10.70 13.56
C LEU A 128 4.32 -10.77 14.87
N SER A 129 3.86 -9.64 15.39
CA SER A 129 3.05 -9.62 16.62
C SER A 129 1.72 -10.36 16.45
N TRP A 130 1.01 -10.13 15.34
CA TRP A 130 -0.25 -10.83 15.04
C TRP A 130 -0.04 -12.32 14.82
N MET A 131 0.99 -12.71 14.06
CA MET A 131 1.28 -14.12 13.84
C MET A 131 1.68 -14.82 15.13
N ALA A 132 2.51 -14.21 15.97
CA ALA A 132 2.85 -14.77 17.28
C ALA A 132 1.58 -14.98 18.14
N ALA A 133 0.66 -14.02 18.18
CA ALA A 133 -0.61 -14.17 18.88
C ALA A 133 -1.47 -15.32 18.32
N ILE A 134 -1.51 -15.49 17.00
CA ILE A 134 -2.24 -16.59 16.35
C ILE A 134 -1.61 -17.95 16.66
N PHE A 135 -0.28 -18.07 16.61
CA PHE A 135 0.43 -19.29 17.00
C PHE A 135 0.16 -19.65 18.46
N LEU A 136 0.23 -18.67 19.36
CA LEU A 136 -0.09 -18.86 20.76
C LEU A 136 -1.55 -19.28 20.95
N LEU A 137 -2.48 -18.72 20.17
CA LEU A 137 -3.88 -19.09 20.22
C LEU A 137 -4.09 -20.55 19.80
N TYR A 138 -3.51 -20.99 18.67
CA TYR A 138 -3.59 -22.40 18.27
C TYR A 138 -2.97 -23.35 19.30
N LEU A 139 -1.80 -23.00 19.83
CA LEU A 139 -1.14 -23.79 20.87
C LEU A 139 -1.99 -23.86 22.14
N SER A 140 -2.59 -22.74 22.56
CA SER A 140 -3.45 -22.71 23.74
C SER A 140 -4.69 -23.60 23.58
N LEU A 141 -5.36 -23.56 22.41
CA LEU A 141 -6.50 -24.42 22.12
C LEU A 141 -6.09 -25.89 22.07
N SER A 142 -4.94 -26.21 21.47
CA SER A 142 -4.41 -27.58 21.43
C SER A 142 -4.02 -28.11 22.82
N LEU A 143 -3.52 -27.25 23.72
CA LEU A 143 -3.21 -27.62 25.10
C LEU A 143 -4.48 -27.87 25.91
N LEU A 144 -5.51 -27.04 25.72
CA LEU A 144 -6.81 -27.24 26.36
C LEU A 144 -7.51 -28.51 25.88
N ASP A 145 -7.37 -28.87 24.61
CA ASP A 145 -7.83 -30.15 24.06
C ASP A 145 -7.11 -31.33 24.72
N HIS A 146 -5.78 -31.26 24.83
CA HIS A 146 -4.99 -32.30 25.49
C HIS A 146 -5.32 -32.42 26.99
N ALA A 147 -5.66 -31.32 27.65
CA ALA A 147 -6.12 -31.30 29.04
C ALA A 147 -7.57 -31.80 29.21
N GLY A 148 -8.28 -32.10 28.12
CA GLY A 148 -9.68 -32.55 28.14
C GLY A 148 -10.70 -31.45 28.43
N ALA A 149 -10.30 -30.18 28.42
CA ALA A 149 -11.18 -29.03 28.69
C ALA A 149 -12.06 -28.67 27.49
N LEU A 150 -11.63 -29.04 26.28
CA LEU A 150 -12.40 -28.91 25.05
C LEU A 150 -12.09 -30.11 24.14
N SER A 151 -12.89 -30.29 23.09
CA SER A 151 -12.65 -31.31 22.07
C SER A 151 -12.52 -30.63 20.71
N LEU A 152 -11.33 -30.70 20.12
CA LEU A 152 -11.07 -30.25 18.77
C LEU A 152 -11.44 -31.33 17.76
N PHE A 153 -11.84 -30.90 16.57
CA PHE A 153 -12.11 -31.79 15.46
C PHE A 153 -10.87 -32.56 14.97
N TYR A 154 -9.68 -31.98 15.16
CA TYR A 154 -8.44 -32.46 14.58
C TYR A 154 -7.56 -33.17 15.61
N SER A 155 -6.89 -34.24 15.20
CA SER A 155 -5.90 -34.91 16.04
C SER A 155 -4.70 -34.01 16.33
N PHE A 156 -4.03 -34.25 17.47
CA PHE A 156 -2.81 -33.54 17.84
C PHE A 156 -1.74 -33.58 16.72
N ALA A 157 -1.55 -34.73 16.07
CA ALA A 157 -0.60 -34.87 14.97
C ALA A 157 -0.95 -33.97 13.79
N THR A 158 -2.24 -33.89 13.42
CA THR A 158 -2.72 -33.00 12.35
C THR A 158 -2.49 -31.53 12.70
N ILE A 159 -2.75 -31.13 13.96
CA ILE A 159 -2.54 -29.75 14.41
C ILE A 159 -1.05 -29.38 14.38
N MET A 160 -0.16 -30.27 14.85
CA MET A 160 1.28 -30.03 14.80
C MET A 160 1.80 -29.92 13.37
N GLN A 161 1.31 -30.75 12.45
CA GLN A 161 1.65 -30.65 11.03
C GLN A 161 1.14 -29.34 10.42
N MET A 162 -0.10 -28.94 10.73
CA MET A 162 -0.65 -27.65 10.30
C MET A 162 0.22 -26.49 10.80
N LEU A 163 0.62 -26.49 12.07
CA LEU A 163 1.45 -25.44 12.64
C LEU A 163 2.85 -25.39 12.01
N ALA A 164 3.45 -26.54 11.71
CA ALA A 164 4.73 -26.59 11.01
C ALA A 164 4.63 -25.99 9.59
N ILE A 165 3.56 -26.32 8.85
CA ILE A 165 3.33 -25.76 7.51
C ILE A 165 3.01 -24.27 7.60
N LEU A 166 2.17 -23.85 8.53
CA LEU A 166 1.83 -22.45 8.76
C LEU A 166 3.07 -21.65 9.13
N LEU A 167 4.01 -22.23 9.89
CA LEU A 167 5.28 -21.58 10.25
C LEU A 167 6.14 -21.40 9.02
N LEU A 168 6.32 -22.47 8.22
CA LEU A 168 7.08 -22.39 6.98
C LEU A 168 6.51 -21.34 6.03
N GLU A 169 5.20 -21.35 5.82
CA GLU A 169 4.51 -20.35 5.01
C GLU A 169 4.72 -18.94 5.57
N SER A 170 4.56 -18.76 6.87
CA SER A 170 4.77 -17.47 7.54
C SER A 170 6.18 -16.96 7.34
N LEU A 171 7.19 -17.82 7.36
CA LEU A 171 8.59 -17.46 7.12
C LEU A 171 8.82 -17.02 5.67
N ILE A 172 8.22 -17.72 4.70
CA ILE A 172 8.30 -17.35 3.28
C ILE A 172 7.63 -16.00 3.03
N VAL A 173 6.42 -15.81 3.56
CA VAL A 173 5.68 -14.55 3.42
C VAL A 173 6.40 -13.41 4.15
N LEU A 174 6.96 -13.67 5.33
CA LEU A 174 7.77 -12.70 6.08
C LEU A 174 9.00 -12.26 5.28
N PHE A 175 9.71 -13.20 4.67
CA PHE A 175 10.84 -12.91 3.80
C PHE A 175 10.42 -11.99 2.65
N TYR A 176 9.33 -12.33 1.97
CA TYR A 176 8.79 -11.53 0.87
C TYR A 176 8.33 -10.13 1.32
N ALA A 177 7.62 -10.04 2.44
CA ALA A 177 7.16 -8.78 3.01
C ALA A 177 8.33 -7.86 3.37
N ARG A 178 9.41 -8.44 3.92
CA ARG A 178 10.64 -7.70 4.23
C ARG A 178 11.32 -7.16 2.98
N GLU A 179 11.32 -7.94 1.90
CA GLU A 179 11.92 -7.48 0.63
C GLU A 179 11.09 -6.37 0.01
N ILE A 180 9.76 -6.46 0.01
CA ILE A 180 8.88 -5.36 -0.41
C ILE A 180 9.16 -4.09 0.39
N GLU A 181 9.18 -4.17 1.72
CA GLU A 181 9.42 -2.99 2.57
C GLU A 181 10.79 -2.34 2.26
N ARG A 182 11.80 -3.16 1.97
CA ARG A 182 13.14 -2.70 1.58
C ARG A 182 13.12 -1.99 0.24
N GLU A 183 12.49 -2.58 -0.77
CA GLU A 183 12.36 -1.98 -2.10
C GLU A 183 11.58 -0.67 -2.06
N GLU A 184 10.47 -0.61 -1.31
CA GLU A 184 9.70 0.62 -1.13
C GLU A 184 10.53 1.72 -0.49
N GLY A 185 11.31 1.40 0.55
CA GLY A 185 12.21 2.36 1.19
C GLY A 185 13.37 2.81 0.29
N LEU A 186 13.74 2.04 -0.74
CA LEU A 186 14.70 2.48 -1.76
C LEU A 186 14.04 3.42 -2.78
N ILE A 187 12.85 3.07 -3.25
CA ILE A 187 12.08 3.89 -4.19
C ILE A 187 11.73 5.25 -3.58
N GLU A 188 11.34 5.29 -2.31
CA GLU A 188 11.05 6.54 -1.59
C GLU A 188 12.29 7.44 -1.52
N ARG A 189 13.45 6.89 -1.14
CA ARG A 189 14.72 7.64 -1.12
C ARG A 189 15.10 8.18 -2.49
N HIS A 190 14.96 7.37 -3.54
CA HIS A 190 15.27 7.81 -4.89
C HIS A 190 14.31 8.91 -5.38
N ASN A 191 13.02 8.82 -5.05
CA ASN A 191 12.05 9.87 -5.36
C ASN A 191 12.36 11.18 -4.61
N GLU A 192 12.77 11.10 -3.34
CA GLU A 192 13.21 12.27 -2.58
C GLU A 192 14.45 12.93 -3.21
N GLU A 193 15.44 12.12 -3.63
CA GLU A 193 16.65 12.59 -4.29
C GLU A 193 16.35 13.24 -5.66
N LEU A 194 15.49 12.62 -6.45
CA LEU A 194 14.98 13.19 -7.72
C LEU A 194 14.25 14.50 -7.46
N GLY A 195 13.43 14.58 -6.41
CA GLY A 195 12.74 15.80 -6.01
C GLY A 195 13.71 16.94 -5.68
N ARG A 196 14.77 16.64 -4.92
CA ARG A 196 15.82 17.61 -4.57
C ARG A 196 16.59 18.08 -5.81
N THR A 197 16.98 17.15 -6.67
CA THR A 197 17.71 17.46 -7.91
C THR A 197 16.86 18.32 -8.84
N ASN A 198 15.58 17.98 -9.01
CA ASN A 198 14.64 18.78 -9.81
C ASN A 198 14.50 20.20 -9.26
N ALA A 199 14.35 20.37 -7.94
CA ALA A 199 14.28 21.69 -7.32
C ALA A 199 15.58 22.49 -7.52
N SER A 200 16.75 21.84 -7.40
CA SER A 200 18.05 22.47 -7.65
C SER A 200 18.19 22.94 -9.10
N LEU A 201 17.83 22.09 -10.07
CA LEU A 201 17.88 22.43 -11.49
C LEU A 201 16.92 23.57 -11.85
N GLN A 202 15.70 23.57 -11.27
CA GLN A 202 14.76 24.67 -11.46
C GLN A 202 15.31 26.00 -10.96
N ASN A 203 16.01 25.99 -9.82
CA ASN A 203 16.67 27.19 -9.31
C ASN A 203 17.82 27.65 -10.22
N GLU A 204 18.64 26.74 -10.74
CA GLU A 204 19.73 27.09 -11.67
C GLU A 204 19.17 27.70 -12.97
N ILE A 205 18.10 27.11 -13.53
CA ILE A 205 17.43 27.63 -14.73
C ILE A 205 16.88 29.03 -14.46
N ALA A 206 16.20 29.23 -13.33
CA ALA A 206 15.67 30.54 -12.96
C ALA A 206 16.77 31.59 -12.80
N GLN A 207 17.93 31.22 -12.24
CA GLN A 207 19.09 32.10 -12.14
C GLN A 207 19.67 32.44 -13.52
N ARG A 208 19.84 31.45 -14.40
CA ARG A 208 20.33 31.68 -15.77
C ARG A 208 19.41 32.61 -16.56
N GLN A 209 18.10 32.41 -16.47
CA GLN A 209 17.11 33.28 -17.12
C GLN A 209 17.21 34.74 -16.64
N ARG A 210 17.36 34.97 -15.33
CA ARG A 210 17.55 36.32 -14.78
C ARG A 210 18.84 36.96 -15.28
N ALA A 211 19.94 36.21 -15.32
CA ALA A 211 21.21 36.70 -15.83
C ALA A 211 21.13 37.04 -17.33
N GLU A 212 20.45 36.22 -18.14
CA GLU A 212 20.22 36.49 -19.56
C GLU A 212 19.35 37.73 -19.78
N GLU A 213 18.27 37.92 -19.00
CA GLU A 213 17.43 39.12 -19.06
C GLU A 213 18.21 40.38 -18.68
N GLU A 214 19.06 40.32 -17.66
CA GLU A 214 19.93 41.42 -17.24
C GLU A 214 20.95 41.77 -18.32
N LEU A 215 21.61 40.78 -18.92
CA LEU A 215 22.54 40.97 -20.03
C LEU A 215 21.84 41.58 -21.24
N LEU A 216 20.62 41.14 -21.59
CA LEU A 216 19.82 41.73 -22.66
C LEU A 216 19.48 43.19 -22.38
N ARG A 217 19.12 43.52 -21.14
CA ARG A 217 18.83 44.90 -20.71
C ARG A 217 20.06 45.80 -20.83
N ILE A 218 21.21 45.35 -20.33
CA ILE A 218 22.48 46.07 -20.45
C ILE A 218 22.87 46.23 -21.91
N SER A 219 22.79 45.16 -22.72
CA SER A 219 23.12 45.21 -24.15
C SER A 219 22.24 46.22 -24.90
N LYS A 220 20.92 46.25 -24.63
CA LYS A 220 20.02 47.26 -25.21
C LYS A 220 20.42 48.68 -24.83
N ALA A 221 20.73 48.92 -23.56
CA ALA A 221 21.19 50.22 -23.09
C ALA A 221 22.48 50.67 -23.81
N VAL A 222 23.52 49.81 -23.83
CA VAL A 222 24.80 50.07 -24.51
C VAL A 222 24.62 50.32 -26.02
N ARG A 223 23.75 49.55 -26.68
CA ARG A 223 23.44 49.73 -28.11
C ARG A 223 22.71 51.04 -28.40
N SER A 224 21.94 51.56 -27.45
CA SER A 224 21.18 52.81 -27.59
C SER A 224 21.96 54.08 -27.25
N THR A 225 23.14 53.95 -26.62
CA THR A 225 23.99 55.09 -26.29
C THR A 225 24.50 55.79 -27.55
N SER A 226 24.50 57.13 -27.51
CA SER A 226 24.97 58.00 -28.60
C SER A 226 26.48 57.98 -28.78
N ASP A 227 27.24 57.66 -27.73
CA ASP A 227 28.69 57.56 -27.76
C ASP A 227 29.14 56.30 -28.49
N ALA A 228 30.15 56.44 -29.34
CA ALA A 228 30.79 55.32 -30.01
C ALA A 228 31.53 54.44 -29.00
N MET A 229 31.09 53.19 -28.85
CA MET A 229 31.69 52.23 -27.94
C MET A 229 32.16 50.98 -28.67
N ILE A 230 33.33 50.48 -28.25
CA ILE A 230 33.88 49.20 -28.66
C ILE A 230 34.25 48.41 -27.41
N VAL A 231 34.00 47.11 -27.44
CA VAL A 231 34.41 46.14 -26.43
C VAL A 231 35.37 45.18 -27.12
N ALA A 232 36.56 45.04 -26.55
CA ALA A 232 37.58 44.11 -27.00
C ALA A 232 37.97 43.17 -25.85
N GLY A 233 38.41 41.97 -26.21
CA GLY A 233 38.96 41.01 -25.27
C GLY A 233 40.27 41.50 -24.68
N THR A 234 40.70 40.86 -23.60
CA THR A 234 42.00 41.14 -22.97
C THR A 234 43.18 40.85 -23.88
N ASP A 235 42.96 40.09 -24.95
CA ASP A 235 43.91 39.79 -26.04
C ASP A 235 43.86 40.82 -27.18
N GLY A 236 43.06 41.89 -27.04
CA GLY A 236 42.87 42.94 -28.04
C GLY A 236 41.92 42.55 -29.19
N ARG A 237 41.31 41.35 -29.17
CA ARG A 237 40.36 40.95 -30.21
C ARG A 237 39.03 41.68 -30.06
N TYR A 238 38.48 42.15 -31.18
CA TYR A 238 37.15 42.76 -31.21
C TYR A 238 36.07 41.78 -30.72
N ILE A 239 35.21 42.23 -29.80
CA ILE A 239 34.06 41.48 -29.27
C ILE A 239 32.75 42.11 -29.71
N PHE A 240 32.62 43.44 -29.63
CA PHE A 240 31.36 44.13 -29.89
C PHE A 240 31.57 45.63 -30.15
N SER A 241 30.76 46.25 -31.01
CA SER A 241 30.60 47.70 -31.11
C SER A 241 29.12 48.08 -31.24
N ASN A 242 28.77 49.27 -30.75
CA ASN A 242 27.42 49.81 -30.90
C ASN A 242 27.25 50.57 -32.24
N LYS A 243 26.02 50.98 -32.54
CA LYS A 243 25.68 51.63 -33.82
C LYS A 243 26.43 52.96 -34.01
N ALA A 244 26.55 53.77 -32.95
CA ALA A 244 27.25 55.05 -32.99
C ALA A 244 28.72 54.92 -33.45
N PHE A 245 29.40 53.82 -33.09
CA PHE A 245 30.74 53.53 -33.58
C PHE A 245 30.78 53.32 -35.09
N TYR A 246 29.81 52.59 -35.66
CA TYR A 246 29.75 52.39 -37.11
C TYR A 246 29.42 53.67 -37.88
N ASP A 247 28.57 54.53 -37.29
CA ASP A 247 28.17 55.79 -37.91
C ASP A 247 29.34 56.80 -37.98
N LEU A 248 30.41 56.65 -37.19
CA LEU A 248 31.64 57.45 -37.31
C LEU A 248 32.46 57.19 -38.58
N PHE A 249 32.32 56.02 -39.19
CA PHE A 249 33.11 55.59 -40.35
C PHE A 249 32.28 55.55 -41.65
N LYS A 250 31.10 56.15 -41.64
CA LYS A 250 30.29 56.45 -42.83
C LYS A 250 30.50 57.88 -43.28
#